data_AF-A0A5J4UL75-F1
#
_entry.id   AF-A0A5J4UL75-F1
#
_cell.length_a   1.000
_cell.length_b   1.000
_cell.length_c   1.000
_cell.angle_alpha   90.00
_cell.angle_beta   90.00
_cell.angle_gamma   90.00
#
_symmetry.space_group_name_H-M   'P 1'
#
loop_
_entity.id
_entity.type
_entity.pdbx_description
1 polymer ?
#
loop_
_entity_poly.entity_id
_entity_poly.type
_entity_poly.pdbx_seq_one_letter_code
_entity_poly.pdbx_strand_id
1 'polypeptide(L)'
;MADADLHTLDVLIKHDEVLFGNIRYNLIGLVEQVENINNQINMINNAPAPDVYTRPEANEIFDTKADKTDTYTKTETDTLLDDKADKSELIDSYSKTEDDALLLLKADKTDTYTKTETDTLLDAMANVVDIIDSYSKTEDDALLQLKANVADLTNYVDLNSIQTIYAYKQFQQLISIFSVSKQGKNDASILLAGGGDMLVSSLVTQPQLQEVRDIATGKSKAYVFSTQGELNDWMAVQDNVAKLVIGDNLYIVDKEVTDYW
;
A
#
# COMPACT_ATOMS: atom_id res chain seq x y z
N MET A 1 -28.25 -68.49 36.07
CA MET A 1 -29.03 -67.26 35.80
C MET A 1 -29.06 -66.28 36.98
N ALA A 2 -28.43 -66.54 38.14
CA ALA A 2 -28.52 -65.68 39.32
C ALA A 2 -27.38 -64.62 39.46
N ASP A 3 -26.24 -64.82 38.79
CA ASP A 3 -25.01 -64.06 39.08
C ASP A 3 -24.95 -62.68 38.38
N ALA A 4 -25.60 -62.56 37.22
CA ALA A 4 -25.73 -61.28 36.49
C ALA A 4 -26.63 -60.27 37.22
N ASP A 5 -27.56 -60.74 38.06
CA ASP A 5 -28.50 -59.92 38.82
C ASP A 5 -27.84 -59.27 40.05
N LEU A 6 -26.82 -59.94 40.61
CA LEU A 6 -26.11 -59.49 41.81
C LEU A 6 -25.18 -58.29 41.53
N HIS A 7 -24.51 -58.28 40.37
CA HIS A 7 -23.61 -57.19 39.98
C HIS A 7 -24.37 -55.89 39.66
N THR A 8 -25.55 -55.99 39.04
CA THR A 8 -26.44 -54.83 38.80
C THR A 8 -26.97 -54.24 40.10
N LEU A 9 -27.29 -55.08 41.10
CA LEU A 9 -27.76 -54.61 42.40
C LEU A 9 -26.67 -53.86 43.18
N ASP A 10 -25.41 -54.33 43.17
CA ASP A 10 -24.29 -53.66 43.84
C ASP A 10 -23.98 -52.27 43.23
N VAL A 11 -24.05 -52.16 41.89
CA VAL A 11 -23.88 -50.86 41.19
C VAL A 11 -25.04 -49.90 41.50
N LEU A 12 -26.26 -50.42 41.62
CA LEU A 12 -27.44 -49.62 41.96
C LEU A 12 -27.35 -49.10 43.40
N ILE A 13 -26.95 -49.96 44.34
CA ILE A 13 -26.75 -49.59 45.76
C ILE A 13 -25.66 -48.52 45.89
N LYS A 14 -24.51 -48.69 45.23
CA LYS A 14 -23.43 -47.68 45.28
C LYS A 14 -23.85 -46.33 44.70
N HIS A 15 -24.58 -46.32 43.59
CA HIS A 15 -25.08 -45.05 43.04
C HIS A 15 -26.11 -44.40 43.97
N ASP A 16 -27.00 -45.17 44.59
CA ASP A 16 -27.98 -44.66 45.55
C ASP A 16 -27.30 -44.08 46.79
N GLU A 17 -26.29 -44.76 47.34
CA GLU A 17 -25.48 -44.26 48.46
C GLU A 17 -24.72 -42.97 48.11
N VAL A 18 -24.12 -42.88 46.92
CA VAL A 18 -23.42 -41.66 46.46
C VAL A 18 -24.40 -40.51 46.25
N LEU A 19 -25.56 -40.77 45.64
CA LEU A 19 -26.58 -39.75 45.41
C LEU A 19 -27.15 -39.25 46.74
N PHE A 20 -27.49 -40.17 47.65
CA PHE A 20 -27.99 -39.84 48.99
C PHE A 20 -26.95 -39.08 49.82
N GLY A 21 -25.67 -39.47 49.73
CA GLY A 21 -24.56 -38.77 50.37
C GLY A 21 -24.42 -37.33 49.89
N ASN A 22 -24.38 -37.12 48.57
CA ASN A 22 -24.27 -35.78 47.97
C ASN A 22 -25.46 -34.87 48.31
N ILE A 23 -26.68 -35.42 48.29
CA ILE A 23 -27.89 -34.70 48.71
C ILE A 23 -27.76 -34.27 50.17
N ARG A 24 -27.30 -35.16 51.07
CA ARG A 24 -27.17 -34.84 52.49
C ARG A 24 -26.13 -33.75 52.75
N TYR A 25 -24.95 -33.82 52.11
CA TYR A 25 -23.91 -32.79 52.24
C TYR A 25 -24.39 -31.41 51.75
N ASN A 26 -25.06 -31.34 50.60
CA ASN A 26 -25.62 -30.09 50.10
C ASN A 26 -26.70 -29.52 51.02
N LEU A 27 -27.55 -30.37 51.59
CA LEU A 27 -28.61 -29.93 52.52
C LEU A 27 -28.01 -29.33 53.79
N ILE A 28 -26.99 -29.97 54.37
CA ILE A 28 -26.31 -29.51 55.60
C ILE A 28 -25.61 -28.16 55.36
N GLY A 29 -24.89 -28.00 54.25
CA GLY A 29 -24.22 -26.73 53.92
C GLY A 29 -25.19 -25.57 53.70
N LEU A 30 -26.38 -25.82 53.14
CA LEU A 30 -27.43 -24.80 52.97
C LEU A 30 -28.02 -24.34 54.32
N VAL A 31 -28.20 -25.27 55.27
CA VAL A 31 -28.73 -24.96 56.60
C VAL A 31 -27.78 -24.04 57.38
N GLU A 32 -26.48 -24.31 57.39
CA GLU A 32 -25.49 -23.44 58.03
C GLU A 32 -25.48 -22.02 57.42
N GLN A 33 -25.63 -21.93 56.10
CA GLN A 33 -25.62 -20.64 55.40
C GLN A 33 -26.85 -19.80 55.75
N VAL A 34 -28.03 -20.42 55.87
CA VAL A 34 -29.27 -19.76 56.30
C VAL A 34 -29.17 -19.28 57.74
N GLU A 35 -28.57 -20.07 58.65
CA GLU A 35 -28.38 -19.67 60.04
C GLU A 35 -27.46 -18.44 60.17
N ASN A 36 -26.37 -18.41 59.40
CA ASN A 36 -25.46 -17.26 59.38
C ASN A 36 -26.13 -15.97 58.86
N ILE A 37 -26.94 -16.06 57.81
CA ILE A 37 -27.71 -14.92 57.29
C ILE A 37 -28.70 -14.40 58.34
N ASN A 38 -29.40 -15.30 59.03
CA ASN A 38 -30.38 -14.92 60.04
C ASN A 38 -29.73 -14.18 61.22
N ASN A 39 -28.53 -14.59 61.64
CA ASN A 39 -27.76 -13.90 62.66
C ASN A 39 -27.33 -12.48 62.24
N GLN A 40 -26.90 -12.30 60.98
CA GLN A 40 -26.54 -10.98 60.44
C GLN A 40 -27.74 -10.01 60.42
N ILE A 41 -28.93 -10.49 60.02
CA ILE A 41 -30.16 -9.69 60.01
C ILE A 41 -30.52 -9.24 61.45
N ASN A 42 -30.40 -10.14 62.43
CA ASN A 42 -30.66 -9.81 63.82
C ASN A 42 -29.71 -8.74 64.38
N MET A 43 -28.45 -8.71 63.95
CA MET A 43 -27.51 -7.65 64.36
C MET A 43 -27.90 -6.28 63.80
N ILE A 44 -28.41 -6.22 62.55
CA ILE A 44 -28.83 -4.96 61.92
C ILE A 44 -30.11 -4.43 62.57
N ASN A 45 -31.10 -5.28 62.83
CA ASN A 45 -32.40 -4.86 63.36
C ASN A 45 -32.33 -4.41 64.84
N ASN A 46 -31.31 -4.84 65.58
CA ASN A 46 -31.10 -4.42 66.97
C ASN A 46 -30.11 -3.26 67.12
N ALA A 47 -29.58 -2.69 66.04
CA ALA A 47 -28.70 -1.54 66.10
C ALA A 47 -29.51 -0.28 66.53
N PRO A 48 -29.01 0.55 67.47
CA PRO A 48 -29.68 1.80 67.85
C PRO A 48 -29.79 2.76 66.65
N ALA A 49 -30.93 3.45 66.51
CA ALA A 49 -31.09 4.47 65.47
C ALA A 49 -30.10 5.65 65.70
N PRO A 50 -29.52 6.24 64.64
CA PRO A 50 -28.62 7.38 64.77
C PRO A 50 -29.38 8.64 65.23
N ASP A 51 -28.78 9.42 66.14
CA ASP A 51 -29.28 10.73 66.56
C ASP A 51 -29.28 11.71 65.37
N VAL A 52 -30.46 12.13 64.92
CA VAL A 52 -30.64 13.18 63.92
C VAL A 52 -31.24 14.40 64.62
N TYR A 53 -30.43 15.41 64.91
CA TYR A 53 -30.87 16.66 65.55
C TYR A 53 -31.87 17.41 64.67
N THR A 54 -32.87 18.01 65.32
CA THR A 54 -33.89 18.80 64.62
C THR A 54 -33.45 20.25 64.41
N ARG A 55 -33.98 20.90 63.37
CA ARG A 55 -33.56 22.24 62.90
C ARG A 55 -33.43 23.34 63.98
N PRO A 56 -34.29 23.41 65.02
CA PRO A 56 -34.16 24.44 66.06
C PRO A 56 -32.87 24.29 66.88
N GLU A 57 -32.47 23.06 67.20
CA GLU A 57 -31.28 22.74 68.00
C GLU A 57 -29.99 23.10 67.23
N ALA A 58 -30.02 22.96 65.90
CA ALA A 58 -28.93 23.40 65.04
C ALA A 58 -28.74 24.93 65.07
N ASN A 59 -29.81 25.72 65.15
CA ASN A 59 -29.70 27.19 65.18
C ASN A 59 -29.05 27.70 66.46
N GLU A 60 -29.35 27.09 67.61
CA GLU A 60 -28.78 27.49 68.91
C GLU A 60 -27.26 27.21 68.98
N ILE A 61 -26.77 26.19 68.27
CA ILE A 61 -25.35 25.89 68.12
C ILE A 61 -24.64 26.89 67.20
N PHE A 62 -25.31 27.43 66.18
CA PHE A 62 -24.68 28.41 65.27
C PHE A 62 -24.51 29.79 65.93
N ASP A 63 -25.48 30.24 66.74
CA ASP A 63 -25.41 31.56 67.37
C ASP A 63 -24.33 31.66 68.47
N THR A 64 -23.91 30.54 69.07
CA THR A 64 -22.87 30.50 70.11
C THR A 64 -21.46 30.32 69.56
N LYS A 65 -21.29 30.06 68.25
CA LYS A 65 -19.98 29.94 67.58
C LYS A 65 -19.57 31.15 66.72
N ALA A 66 -20.48 32.10 66.48
CA ALA A 66 -20.16 33.29 65.67
C ALA A 66 -19.49 34.38 66.54
N ASP A 67 -18.18 34.54 66.40
CA ASP A 67 -17.43 35.63 67.01
C ASP A 67 -17.75 36.95 66.29
N LYS A 68 -18.44 37.88 66.96
CA LYS A 68 -18.92 39.16 66.36
C LYS A 68 -17.84 40.26 66.35
N THR A 69 -16.59 39.91 66.62
CA THR A 69 -15.48 40.86 66.78
C THR A 69 -14.86 41.33 65.45
N ASP A 70 -15.17 40.67 64.33
CA ASP A 70 -14.64 40.99 62.99
C ASP A 70 -15.62 41.74 62.07
N THR A 71 -16.67 42.37 62.61
CA THR A 71 -17.65 43.11 61.79
C THR A 71 -17.48 44.63 61.95
N TYR A 72 -16.95 45.30 60.92
CA TYR A 72 -16.81 46.76 60.87
C TYR A 72 -18.16 47.46 60.99
N THR A 73 -18.19 48.57 61.74
CA THR A 73 -19.38 49.38 61.90
C THR A 73 -19.61 50.27 60.67
N LYS A 74 -20.87 50.64 60.43
CA LYS A 74 -21.25 51.47 59.27
C LYS A 74 -20.45 52.78 59.20
N THR A 75 -20.22 53.43 60.34
CA THR A 75 -19.47 54.69 60.42
C THR A 75 -18.00 54.53 60.01
N GLU A 76 -17.35 53.42 60.39
CA GLU A 76 -15.97 53.13 59.96
C GLU A 76 -15.88 52.89 58.45
N THR A 77 -16.92 52.29 57.88
CA THR A 77 -17.01 52.03 56.43
C THR A 77 -17.23 53.33 55.65
N ASP A 78 -18.11 54.21 56.14
CA ASP A 78 -18.44 55.47 55.46
C ASP A 78 -17.21 56.42 55.41
N THR A 79 -16.44 56.53 56.50
CA THR A 79 -15.22 57.36 56.52
C THR A 79 -14.13 56.84 55.56
N LEU A 80 -13.92 55.52 55.49
CA LEU A 80 -12.97 54.92 54.53
C LEU A 80 -13.41 55.06 53.07
N LEU A 81 -14.72 55.21 52.83
CA LEU A 81 -15.28 55.38 51.49
C LEU A 81 -15.12 56.83 51.01
N ASP A 82 -15.33 57.82 51.88
CA ASP A 82 -15.09 59.24 51.57
C ASP A 82 -13.60 59.49 51.25
N ASP A 83 -12.67 58.92 52.02
CA ASP A 83 -11.22 59.01 51.74
C ASP A 83 -10.81 58.36 50.39
N LYS A 84 -11.64 57.47 49.83
CA LYS A 84 -11.44 56.90 48.48
C LYS A 84 -12.09 57.72 47.36
N ALA A 85 -13.10 58.54 47.66
CA ALA A 85 -13.86 59.29 46.66
C ALA A 85 -13.06 60.48 46.09
N ASP A 86 -12.13 61.06 46.86
CA ASP A 86 -11.24 62.15 46.40
C ASP A 86 -10.22 61.74 45.32
N LYS A 87 -10.12 60.45 44.98
CA LYS A 87 -9.34 60.00 43.81
C LYS A 87 -10.05 60.23 42.48
N SER A 88 -11.36 60.51 42.47
CA SER A 88 -12.09 60.74 41.22
C SER A 88 -11.67 62.03 40.52
N GLU A 89 -11.31 63.09 41.26
CA GLU A 89 -10.83 64.34 40.65
C GLU A 89 -9.42 64.22 40.02
N LEU A 90 -8.63 63.24 40.44
CA LEU A 90 -7.32 62.95 39.84
C LEU A 90 -7.42 62.12 38.53
N ILE A 91 -8.49 61.33 38.38
CA ILE A 91 -8.65 60.40 37.25
C ILE A 91 -9.19 61.13 35.99
N ASP A 92 -10.04 62.13 36.14
CA ASP A 92 -10.54 62.90 34.99
C ASP A 92 -9.48 63.87 34.41
N SER A 93 -8.49 64.28 35.20
CA SER A 93 -7.42 65.20 34.78
C SER A 93 -6.29 64.52 34.01
N TYR A 94 -6.00 63.24 34.29
CA TYR A 94 -4.88 62.51 33.67
C TYR A 94 -5.27 61.59 32.50
N SER A 95 -6.55 61.27 32.29
CA SER A 95 -6.91 60.18 31.35
C SER A 95 -7.38 60.61 29.95
N LYS A 96 -7.44 61.91 29.62
CA LYS A 96 -7.87 62.35 28.27
C LYS A 96 -6.85 63.20 27.51
N THR A 97 -6.12 64.07 28.18
CA THR A 97 -5.21 65.02 27.51
C THR A 97 -3.82 64.45 27.23
N GLU A 98 -3.30 63.56 28.08
CA GLU A 98 -1.98 62.95 27.85
C GLU A 98 -2.03 61.84 26.80
N ASP A 99 -3.09 61.03 26.78
CA ASP A 99 -3.28 59.97 25.78
C ASP A 99 -3.50 60.55 24.36
N ASP A 100 -4.26 61.63 24.21
CA ASP A 100 -4.49 62.26 22.90
C ASP A 100 -3.19 62.87 22.33
N ALA A 101 -2.30 63.41 23.18
CA ALA A 101 -1.02 63.94 22.76
C ALA A 101 0.00 62.84 22.41
N LEU A 102 0.04 61.75 23.17
CA LEU A 102 0.87 60.57 22.89
C LEU A 102 0.41 59.79 21.65
N LEU A 103 -0.89 59.71 21.40
CA LEU A 103 -1.44 59.08 20.20
C LEU A 103 -1.15 59.91 18.94
N LEU A 104 -1.16 61.25 19.06
CA LEU A 104 -0.77 62.15 17.96
C LEU A 104 0.73 62.09 17.65
N LEU A 105 1.57 61.80 18.65
CA LEU A 105 3.03 61.64 18.49
C LEU A 105 3.44 60.24 18.02
N LYS A 106 2.68 59.18 18.38
CA LYS A 106 2.86 57.82 17.82
C LYS A 106 2.30 57.65 16.41
N ALA A 107 1.43 58.56 15.96
CA ALA A 107 1.09 58.71 14.56
C ALA A 107 2.20 59.45 13.79
N ASP A 108 3.45 59.05 14.02
CA ASP A 108 4.56 59.48 13.19
C ASP A 108 4.34 58.86 11.81
N LYS A 109 4.11 59.75 10.83
CA LYS A 109 3.86 59.46 9.42
C LYS A 109 5.06 58.85 8.69
N THR A 110 6.05 58.34 9.41
CA THR A 110 7.32 57.89 8.84
C THR A 110 7.32 56.42 8.46
N ASP A 111 6.45 55.60 9.08
CA ASP A 111 6.40 54.14 8.83
C ASP A 111 5.04 53.64 8.29
N THR A 112 4.04 54.51 8.16
CA THR A 112 2.75 54.14 7.56
C THR A 112 2.70 54.63 6.12
N TYR A 113 2.91 53.72 5.16
CA TYR A 113 2.70 54.00 3.75
C TYR A 113 1.33 54.65 3.56
N THR A 114 1.30 55.81 2.92
CA THR A 114 0.04 56.43 2.53
C THR A 114 -0.69 55.49 1.57
N LYS A 115 -2.03 55.58 1.52
CA LYS A 115 -2.84 54.74 0.63
C LYS A 115 -2.33 54.79 -0.81
N THR A 116 -1.94 55.98 -1.27
CA THR A 116 -1.36 56.18 -2.60
C THR A 116 -0.02 55.47 -2.81
N GLU A 117 0.87 55.43 -1.81
CA GLU A 117 2.14 54.70 -1.90
C GLU A 117 1.94 53.18 -1.88
N THR A 118 0.94 52.70 -1.14
CA THR A 118 0.56 51.28 -1.15
C THR A 118 -0.01 50.89 -2.50
N ASP A 119 -0.90 51.72 -3.06
CA ASP A 119 -1.52 51.47 -4.36
C ASP A 119 -0.47 51.49 -5.49
N THR A 120 0.51 52.41 -5.45
CA THR A 120 1.59 52.44 -6.46
C THR A 120 2.56 51.27 -6.33
N LEU A 121 2.88 50.82 -5.12
CA LEU A 121 3.73 49.66 -4.89
C LEU A 121 3.00 48.36 -5.30
N LEU A 122 1.68 48.28 -5.07
CA LEU A 122 0.84 47.18 -5.51
C LEU A 122 0.73 47.11 -7.04
N ASP A 123 0.54 48.25 -7.72
CA ASP A 123 0.56 48.32 -9.20
C ASP A 123 1.94 47.94 -9.78
N ALA A 124 3.02 48.32 -9.10
CA ALA A 124 4.37 47.91 -9.50
C ALA A 124 4.59 46.40 -9.31
N MET A 125 4.11 45.81 -8.21
CA MET A 125 4.17 44.37 -7.97
C MET A 125 3.27 43.59 -8.96
N ALA A 126 2.09 44.09 -9.29
CA ALA A 126 1.18 43.47 -10.26
C ALA A 126 1.82 43.42 -11.66
N ASN A 127 2.44 44.52 -12.11
CA ASN A 127 3.20 44.53 -13.37
C ASN A 127 4.37 43.54 -13.38
N VAL A 128 5.07 43.39 -12.26
CA VAL A 128 6.20 42.43 -12.16
C VAL A 128 5.68 40.98 -12.22
N VAL A 129 4.57 40.66 -11.57
CA VAL A 129 3.95 39.33 -11.65
C VAL A 129 3.48 39.02 -13.07
N ASP A 130 2.83 39.97 -13.75
CA ASP A 130 2.39 39.79 -15.14
C ASP A 130 3.57 39.62 -16.11
N ILE A 131 4.69 40.33 -15.88
CA ILE A 131 5.93 40.15 -16.64
C ILE A 131 6.54 38.77 -16.36
N ILE A 132 6.62 38.33 -15.10
CA ILE A 132 7.21 37.02 -14.74
C ILE A 132 6.40 35.85 -15.32
N ASP A 133 5.07 35.91 -15.23
CA ASP A 133 4.18 34.89 -15.80
C ASP A 133 4.24 34.89 -17.35
N SER A 134 4.38 36.06 -17.96
CA SER A 134 4.56 36.20 -19.41
C SER A 134 5.89 35.61 -19.89
N TYR A 135 7.00 35.96 -19.22
CA TYR A 135 8.34 35.43 -19.56
C TYR A 135 8.41 33.91 -19.34
N SER A 136 7.87 33.37 -18.24
CA SER A 136 7.87 31.92 -17.99
C SER A 136 7.08 31.14 -19.04
N LYS A 137 5.88 31.61 -19.43
CA LYS A 137 5.07 30.91 -20.44
C LYS A 137 5.63 31.03 -21.85
N THR A 138 6.17 32.19 -22.23
CA THR A 138 6.71 32.37 -23.60
C THR A 138 8.05 31.67 -23.81
N GLU A 139 8.93 31.63 -22.81
CA GLU A 139 10.18 30.86 -22.89
C GLU A 139 9.91 29.35 -22.94
N ASP A 140 8.99 28.84 -22.12
CA ASP A 140 8.61 27.42 -22.14
C ASP A 140 7.91 27.04 -23.46
N ASP A 141 6.96 27.84 -23.96
CA ASP A 141 6.27 27.57 -25.23
C ASP A 141 7.23 27.66 -26.45
N ALA A 142 8.20 28.58 -26.43
CA ALA A 142 9.22 28.68 -27.46
C ALA A 142 10.22 27.51 -27.40
N LEU A 143 10.62 27.08 -26.21
CA LEU A 143 11.49 25.92 -26.02
C LEU A 143 10.78 24.61 -26.39
N LEU A 144 9.47 24.51 -26.13
CA LEU A 144 8.63 23.37 -26.53
C LEU A 144 8.45 23.32 -28.06
N GLN A 145 8.23 24.47 -28.71
CA GLN A 145 8.19 24.58 -30.17
C GLN A 145 9.55 24.24 -30.82
N LEU A 146 10.66 24.60 -30.19
CA LEU A 146 12.00 24.28 -30.68
C LEU A 146 12.37 22.79 -30.48
N LYS A 147 11.86 22.14 -29.43
CA LYS A 147 12.09 20.70 -29.19
C LYS A 147 11.18 19.77 -30.00
N ALA A 148 10.08 20.28 -30.54
CA ALA A 148 9.04 19.47 -31.17
C ALA A 148 8.74 19.83 -32.63
N ASN A 149 9.69 20.45 -33.35
CA ASN A 149 9.53 20.60 -34.80
C ASN A 149 9.79 19.26 -35.48
N VAL A 150 8.70 18.62 -35.92
CA VAL A 150 8.70 17.52 -36.90
C VAL A 150 9.58 17.86 -38.13
N ALA A 151 9.73 19.16 -38.45
CA ALA A 151 10.62 19.68 -39.47
C ALA A 151 12.12 19.49 -39.18
N ASP A 152 12.57 19.58 -37.92
CA ASP A 152 13.99 19.35 -37.59
C ASP A 152 14.34 17.87 -37.69
N LEU A 153 13.38 16.98 -37.41
CA LEU A 153 13.55 15.55 -37.62
C LEU A 153 13.68 15.20 -39.11
N THR A 154 12.99 15.91 -40.01
CA THR A 154 13.13 15.69 -41.47
C THR A 154 14.51 16.04 -42.03
N ASN A 155 15.30 16.87 -41.34
CA ASN A 155 16.70 17.14 -41.69
C ASN A 155 17.67 16.07 -41.15
N TYR A 156 17.24 15.30 -40.15
CA TYR A 156 18.07 14.27 -39.51
C TYR A 156 17.73 12.85 -39.99
N VAL A 157 16.49 12.66 -40.47
CA VAL A 157 15.89 11.38 -40.84
C VAL A 157 15.18 11.57 -42.18
N ASP A 158 15.90 11.34 -43.29
CA ASP A 158 15.27 11.23 -44.60
C ASP A 158 14.51 9.90 -44.67
N LEU A 159 13.20 9.97 -44.91
CA LEU A 159 12.31 8.81 -45.05
C LEU A 159 12.58 8.01 -46.32
N ASN A 160 13.27 8.59 -47.30
CA ASN A 160 13.59 7.97 -48.58
C ASN A 160 15.03 7.44 -48.66
N SER A 161 15.86 7.74 -47.65
CA SER A 161 17.23 7.23 -47.57
C SER A 161 17.36 6.03 -46.65
N ILE A 162 18.31 5.15 -46.97
CA ILE A 162 18.65 4.01 -46.12
C ILE A 162 19.21 4.54 -44.79
N GLN A 163 18.54 4.24 -43.69
CA GLN A 163 18.99 4.57 -42.35
C GLN A 163 19.69 3.36 -41.71
N THR A 164 20.90 3.57 -41.22
CA THR A 164 21.67 2.55 -40.51
C THR A 164 21.63 2.83 -39.02
N ILE A 165 20.90 2.00 -38.27
CA ILE A 165 20.79 2.09 -36.82
C ILE A 165 21.74 1.06 -36.19
N TYR A 166 22.75 1.52 -35.46
CA TYR A 166 23.62 0.66 -34.65
C TYR A 166 23.02 0.48 -33.26
N ALA A 167 22.12 -0.49 -33.10
CA ALA A 167 21.52 -0.80 -31.79
C ALA A 167 22.12 -2.10 -31.20
N TYR A 168 22.62 -2.01 -29.97
CA TYR A 168 23.05 -3.15 -29.15
C TYR A 168 21.99 -3.59 -28.12
N LYS A 169 20.74 -3.10 -28.23
CA LYS A 169 19.67 -3.34 -27.26
C LYS A 169 18.41 -3.89 -27.94
N GLN A 170 17.65 -4.68 -27.18
CA GLN A 170 16.34 -5.17 -27.56
C GLN A 170 15.34 -4.01 -27.63
N PHE A 171 14.51 -4.00 -28.66
CA PHE A 171 13.39 -3.07 -28.73
C PHE A 171 12.33 -3.51 -27.71
N GLN A 172 12.00 -2.61 -26.79
CA GLN A 172 11.04 -2.88 -25.70
C GLN A 172 9.57 -2.84 -26.16
N GLN A 173 9.33 -2.52 -27.44
CA GLN A 173 8.01 -2.40 -28.05
C GLN A 173 7.93 -3.23 -29.33
N LEU A 174 6.70 -3.52 -29.74
CA LEU A 174 6.39 -4.34 -30.91
C LEU A 174 6.83 -3.62 -32.19
N ILE A 175 7.71 -4.26 -32.96
CA ILE A 175 8.20 -3.73 -34.23
C ILE A 175 7.35 -4.32 -35.35
N SER A 176 6.78 -3.45 -36.19
CA SER A 176 6.19 -3.85 -37.46
C SER A 176 7.20 -3.61 -38.58
N ILE A 177 7.56 -4.67 -39.31
CA ILE A 177 8.53 -4.63 -40.41
C ILE A 177 7.90 -5.22 -41.66
N PHE A 178 8.14 -4.59 -42.82
CA PHE A 178 7.64 -5.08 -44.11
C PHE A 178 8.45 -6.27 -44.63
N SER A 179 9.78 -6.23 -44.48
CA SER A 179 10.68 -7.28 -44.94
C SER A 179 12.00 -7.26 -44.17
N VAL A 180 12.60 -8.44 -43.95
CA VAL A 180 13.94 -8.59 -43.38
C VAL A 180 14.84 -9.25 -44.41
N SER A 181 16.02 -8.69 -44.65
CA SER A 181 17.05 -9.33 -45.46
C SER A 181 18.36 -9.44 -44.68
N LYS A 182 19.12 -10.51 -44.93
CA LYS A 182 20.41 -10.75 -44.32
C LYS A 182 21.50 -10.33 -45.30
N GLN A 183 22.17 -9.20 -45.05
CA GLN A 183 23.31 -8.76 -45.87
C GLN A 183 24.64 -9.24 -45.29
N GLY A 184 25.58 -9.62 -46.16
CA GLY A 184 26.98 -9.91 -45.78
C GLY A 184 27.21 -11.20 -44.99
N LYS A 185 26.21 -12.09 -44.91
CA LYS A 185 26.36 -13.44 -44.34
C LYS A 185 26.00 -14.49 -45.39
N ASN A 186 26.59 -15.68 -45.27
CA ASN A 186 26.30 -16.80 -46.16
C ASN A 186 24.93 -17.42 -45.86
N ASP A 187 24.38 -18.17 -46.83
CA ASP A 187 23.09 -18.86 -46.75
C ASP A 187 23.05 -19.96 -45.65
N ALA A 188 24.13 -20.13 -44.90
CA ALA A 188 24.27 -21.14 -43.86
C ALA A 188 23.79 -20.67 -42.47
N SER A 189 23.08 -19.53 -42.38
CA SER A 189 22.73 -18.95 -41.08
C SER A 189 21.33 -18.32 -41.07
N ILE A 190 20.53 -18.66 -40.05
CA ILE A 190 19.15 -18.22 -39.84
C ILE A 190 19.13 -17.01 -38.88
N LEU A 191 18.21 -16.06 -39.05
CA LEU A 191 17.99 -14.96 -38.11
C LEU A 191 16.99 -15.37 -37.01
N LEU A 192 17.33 -15.12 -35.75
CA LEU A 192 16.47 -15.43 -34.61
C LEU A 192 15.69 -14.19 -34.16
N ALA A 193 14.43 -14.38 -33.76
CA ALA A 193 13.55 -13.31 -33.29
C ALA A 193 14.08 -12.57 -32.04
N GLY A 194 14.96 -13.22 -31.26
CA GLY A 194 15.60 -12.64 -30.07
C GLY A 194 16.79 -11.72 -30.34
N GLY A 195 17.18 -11.51 -31.60
CA GLY A 195 18.39 -10.78 -31.97
C GLY A 195 19.62 -11.69 -31.91
N GLY A 196 20.01 -12.20 -33.06
CA GLY A 196 21.15 -13.10 -33.23
C GLY A 196 21.00 -13.95 -34.48
N ASP A 197 22.03 -14.71 -34.80
CA ASP A 197 21.98 -15.72 -35.85
C ASP A 197 22.37 -17.10 -35.35
N MET A 198 21.75 -18.10 -35.95
CA MET A 198 22.03 -19.50 -35.70
C MET A 198 22.54 -20.14 -36.98
N LEU A 199 23.61 -20.93 -36.90
CA LEU A 199 24.05 -21.72 -38.05
C LEU A 199 23.00 -22.79 -38.35
N VAL A 200 22.73 -23.03 -39.63
CA VAL A 200 21.87 -24.13 -40.09
C VAL A 200 22.44 -25.48 -39.60
N SER A 201 23.76 -25.59 -39.48
CA SER A 201 24.43 -26.76 -38.92
C SER A 201 24.14 -27.02 -37.44
N SER A 202 23.54 -26.07 -36.72
CA SER A 202 23.11 -26.30 -35.33
C SER A 202 21.75 -26.99 -35.24
N LEU A 203 20.98 -27.04 -36.34
CA LEU A 203 19.69 -27.74 -36.42
C LEU A 203 19.82 -29.23 -36.72
N VAL A 204 20.98 -29.64 -37.25
CA VAL A 204 21.24 -31.01 -37.69
C VAL A 204 22.54 -31.48 -37.08
N THR A 205 22.63 -32.75 -36.72
CA THR A 205 23.90 -33.29 -36.21
C THR A 205 24.97 -33.26 -37.31
N GLN A 206 26.24 -33.11 -36.93
CA GLN A 206 27.35 -33.02 -37.88
C GLN A 206 27.41 -34.21 -38.88
N PRO A 207 27.11 -35.47 -38.47
CA PRO A 207 27.01 -36.60 -39.41
C PRO A 207 25.88 -36.44 -40.43
N GLN A 208 24.66 -36.10 -40.00
CA GLN A 208 23.51 -35.91 -40.90
C GLN A 208 23.76 -34.78 -41.92
N LEU A 209 24.43 -33.72 -41.49
CA LEU A 209 24.81 -32.62 -42.38
C LEU A 209 25.85 -33.05 -43.42
N GLN A 210 26.75 -33.96 -43.06
CA GLN A 210 27.75 -34.50 -43.99
C GLN A 210 27.08 -35.39 -45.03
N GLU A 211 26.15 -36.26 -44.63
CA GLU A 211 25.34 -37.07 -45.55
C GLU A 211 24.59 -36.20 -46.57
N VAL A 212 23.90 -35.15 -46.11
CA VAL A 212 23.17 -34.22 -47.01
C VAL A 212 24.12 -33.52 -47.99
N ARG A 213 25.33 -33.12 -47.55
CA ARG A 213 26.33 -32.51 -48.44
C ARG A 213 26.85 -33.49 -49.48
N ASP A 214 27.14 -34.72 -49.07
CA ASP A 214 27.65 -35.74 -49.97
C ASP A 214 26.60 -36.11 -51.02
N ILE A 215 25.31 -36.16 -50.65
CA ILE A 215 24.20 -36.30 -51.60
C ILE A 215 24.09 -35.09 -52.53
N ALA A 216 24.06 -33.87 -51.98
CA ALA A 216 23.90 -32.64 -52.77
C ALA A 216 25.07 -32.39 -53.74
N THR A 217 26.27 -32.88 -53.40
CA THR A 217 27.46 -32.81 -54.25
C THR A 217 27.65 -34.04 -55.13
N GLY A 218 26.72 -35.01 -55.08
CA GLY A 218 26.72 -36.21 -55.91
C GLY A 218 27.77 -37.27 -55.53
N LYS A 219 28.39 -37.14 -54.35
CA LYS A 219 29.35 -38.12 -53.80
C LYS A 219 28.67 -39.37 -53.25
N SER A 220 27.44 -39.24 -52.77
CA SER A 220 26.60 -40.35 -52.34
C SER A 220 25.19 -40.21 -52.89
N LYS A 221 24.42 -41.30 -52.79
CA LYS A 221 23.04 -41.41 -53.23
C LYS A 221 22.15 -41.85 -52.09
N ALA A 222 20.92 -41.36 -52.12
CA ALA A 222 19.85 -41.86 -51.28
C ALA A 222 18.90 -42.72 -52.14
N TYR A 223 18.66 -43.94 -51.72
CA TYR A 223 17.65 -44.83 -52.30
C TYR A 223 16.51 -44.97 -51.29
N VAL A 224 15.27 -44.84 -51.75
CA VAL A 224 14.08 -44.87 -50.91
C VAL A 224 13.17 -46.01 -51.37
N PHE A 225 12.76 -46.85 -50.43
CA PHE A 225 11.93 -48.03 -50.66
C PHE A 225 10.63 -47.93 -49.87
N SER A 226 9.54 -48.47 -50.40
CA SER A 226 8.22 -48.39 -49.75
C SER A 226 8.04 -49.46 -48.66
N THR A 227 8.81 -50.54 -48.73
CA THR A 227 8.77 -51.67 -47.79
C THR A 227 10.16 -52.31 -47.63
N GLN A 228 10.37 -53.05 -46.53
CA GLN A 228 11.57 -53.88 -46.35
C GLN A 228 11.71 -54.96 -47.44
N GLY A 229 10.59 -55.48 -47.96
CA GLY A 229 10.59 -56.48 -49.03
C GLY A 229 11.20 -55.92 -50.32
N GLU A 230 10.78 -54.72 -50.72
CA GLU A 230 11.33 -54.02 -51.90
C GLU A 230 12.84 -53.74 -51.77
N LEU A 231 13.30 -53.33 -50.59
CA LEU A 231 14.72 -53.16 -50.31
C LEU A 231 15.49 -54.48 -50.50
N ASN A 232 14.96 -55.57 -49.94
CA ASN A 232 15.60 -56.89 -50.01
C ASN A 232 15.66 -57.41 -51.46
N ASP A 233 14.57 -57.28 -52.21
CA ASP A 233 14.52 -57.67 -53.63
C ASP A 233 15.51 -56.84 -54.46
N TRP A 234 15.62 -55.54 -54.18
CA TRP A 234 16.57 -54.66 -54.85
C TRP A 234 18.03 -55.02 -54.55
N MET A 235 18.33 -55.38 -53.29
CA MET A 235 19.66 -55.84 -52.84
C MET A 235 20.03 -57.23 -53.37
N ALA A 236 19.05 -58.08 -53.74
CA ALA A 236 19.30 -59.39 -54.32
C ALA A 236 19.87 -59.32 -55.75
N VAL A 237 19.70 -58.18 -56.43
CA VAL A 237 20.28 -57.92 -57.76
C VAL A 237 21.73 -57.46 -57.62
N GLN A 238 22.69 -58.30 -58.01
CA GLN A 238 24.13 -58.02 -57.87
C GLN A 238 24.57 -56.71 -58.53
N ASP A 239 24.00 -56.36 -59.69
CA ASP A 239 24.33 -55.11 -60.39
C ASP A 239 23.94 -53.84 -59.60
N ASN A 240 22.95 -53.94 -58.71
CA ASN A 240 22.54 -52.83 -57.86
C ASN A 240 23.54 -52.64 -56.71
N VAL A 241 23.94 -53.74 -56.07
CA VAL A 241 24.94 -53.74 -54.99
C VAL A 241 26.29 -53.24 -55.49
N ALA A 242 26.69 -53.62 -56.72
CA ALA A 242 27.94 -53.18 -57.34
C ALA A 242 28.00 -51.68 -57.64
N LYS A 243 26.86 -50.97 -57.65
CA LYS A 243 26.77 -49.52 -57.87
C LYS A 243 26.79 -48.70 -56.57
N LEU A 244 26.69 -49.35 -55.41
CA LEU A 244 26.72 -48.69 -54.12
C LEU A 244 28.15 -48.23 -53.77
N VAL A 245 28.24 -47.04 -53.18
CA VAL A 245 29.49 -46.51 -52.62
C VAL A 245 29.37 -46.29 -51.11
N ILE A 246 30.50 -46.28 -50.41
CA ILE A 246 30.52 -45.97 -48.96
C ILE A 246 29.97 -44.55 -48.78
N GLY A 247 28.89 -44.44 -47.99
CA GLY A 247 28.16 -43.19 -47.77
C GLY A 247 26.81 -43.11 -48.49
N ASP A 248 26.48 -44.08 -49.35
CA ASP A 248 25.11 -44.25 -49.87
C ASP A 248 24.17 -44.67 -48.73
N ASN A 249 22.97 -44.08 -48.73
CA ASN A 249 21.95 -44.33 -47.72
C ASN A 249 20.75 -45.07 -48.32
N LEU A 250 20.25 -46.07 -47.59
CA LEU A 250 19.09 -46.87 -47.95
C LEU A 250 17.98 -46.58 -46.94
N TYR A 251 16.90 -45.95 -47.38
CA TYR A 251 15.78 -45.55 -46.53
C TYR A 251 14.54 -46.38 -46.83
N ILE A 252 13.79 -46.73 -45.80
CA ILE A 252 12.44 -47.29 -45.94
C ILE A 252 11.45 -46.23 -45.47
N VAL A 253 10.44 -45.95 -46.27
CA VAL A 253 9.38 -45.01 -45.92
C VAL A 253 8.63 -45.55 -44.71
N ASP A 254 8.69 -44.83 -43.60
CA ASP A 254 7.84 -45.11 -42.45
C ASP A 254 6.40 -44.72 -42.81
N LYS A 255 5.49 -45.70 -42.73
CA LYS A 255 4.06 -45.51 -42.99
C LYS A 255 3.26 -45.32 -41.70
N GLU A 256 3.88 -45.35 -40.53
CA GLU A 256 3.22 -45.14 -39.23
C GLU A 256 3.15 -43.66 -38.83
N VAL A 257 2.81 -42.77 -39.76
CA VAL A 257 2.39 -41.42 -39.37
C VAL A 257 0.94 -41.51 -38.90
N THR A 258 0.73 -41.70 -37.60
CA THR A 258 -0.52 -41.26 -36.99
C THR A 258 -0.58 -39.76 -37.18
N ASP A 259 -1.39 -39.34 -38.14
CA ASP A 259 -1.72 -37.93 -38.39
C ASP A 259 -2.39 -37.39 -37.12
N TYR A 260 -1.62 -36.71 -36.28
CA TYR A 260 -2.15 -35.90 -35.18
C TYR A 260 -2.39 -34.49 -35.72
N TRP A 261 -3.38 -34.34 -36.59
CA TRP A 261 -3.98 -33.04 -36.90
C TRP A 261 -5.36 -32.92 -36.25
#